data_AF-A0A3G9JS79-F1
#
_entry.id   AF-A0A3G9JS79-F1
#
_cell.length_a   1.000
_cell.length_b   1.000
_cell.length_c   1.000
_cell.angle_alpha   90.00
_cell.angle_beta   90.00
_cell.angle_gamma   90.00
#
_symmetry.space_group_name_H-M   'P 1'
#
loop_
_entity.id
_entity.type
_entity.pdbx_description
1 polymer ?
#
loop_
_entity_poly.entity_id
_entity_poly.type
_entity_poly.pdbx_seq_one_letter_code
_entity_poly.pdbx_strand_id
1 'polypeptide(L)'
;MKLSYNRKSKDPTYYVQKSYRKDGKPTTKSVCTIGKHSELLKITDDPLEYAKQYVRNLNDKEKSKVLKVNMSLDRTKKVSYPDNNQEADTSVVIYGSNIGYFYLQGIYYQLNLQKFFEKVTANKKNLFDCNLINRFLTFARILDPKSKKGTCDCLKFFYEKPQFTHQQVLRFMDILVENKEEYIGHLYKESNKIIPRDTSVM
;
A
#
# COMPACT_ATOMS: atom_id res chain seq x y z
N MET A 1 -14.50 15.39 -17.72
CA MET A 1 -15.95 15.14 -17.54
C MET A 1 -16.70 15.61 -18.78
N LYS A 2 -17.91 15.06 -19.04
CA LYS A 2 -18.76 15.40 -20.19
C LYS A 2 -20.17 15.82 -19.75
N LEU A 3 -20.80 16.72 -20.50
CA LEU A 3 -22.22 17.06 -20.33
C LEU A 3 -23.09 15.98 -20.97
N SER A 4 -24.11 15.51 -20.27
CA SER A 4 -25.10 14.53 -20.74
C SER A 4 -26.51 15.05 -20.48
N TYR A 5 -27.36 14.99 -21.50
CA TYR A 5 -28.78 15.39 -21.40
C TYR A 5 -29.59 14.70 -22.51
N ASN A 6 -30.91 14.60 -22.31
CA ASN A 6 -31.81 13.99 -23.30
C ASN A 6 -32.24 15.02 -24.37
N ARG A 7 -31.66 14.93 -25.57
CA ARG A 7 -31.93 15.87 -26.68
C ARG A 7 -33.37 15.84 -27.21
N LYS A 8 -34.16 14.81 -26.90
CA LYS A 8 -35.55 14.64 -27.37
C LYS A 8 -36.59 15.17 -26.36
N SER A 9 -36.17 15.51 -25.14
CA SER A 9 -37.08 16.06 -24.12
C SER A 9 -37.32 17.55 -24.37
N LYS A 10 -38.57 17.99 -24.19
CA LYS A 10 -38.92 19.42 -24.21
C LYS A 10 -38.34 20.17 -23.00
N ASP A 11 -38.11 19.47 -21.89
CA ASP A 11 -37.44 19.98 -20.69
C ASP A 11 -36.35 18.98 -20.27
N PRO A 12 -35.12 19.08 -20.82
CA PRO A 12 -34.04 18.15 -20.48
C PRO A 12 -33.36 18.53 -19.16
N THR A 13 -33.09 17.52 -18.33
CA THR A 13 -32.17 17.66 -17.19
C THR A 13 -30.73 17.52 -17.64
N TYR A 14 -29.87 18.44 -17.20
CA TYR A 14 -28.44 18.44 -17.51
C TYR A 14 -27.64 17.73 -16.41
N TYR A 15 -26.81 16.76 -16.82
CA TYR A 15 -25.95 15.98 -15.94
C TYR A 15 -24.48 16.10 -16.33
N VAL A 16 -23.60 16.08 -15.33
CA VAL A 16 -22.16 15.93 -15.54
C VAL A 16 -21.77 14.48 -15.34
N GLN A 17 -21.22 13.84 -16.38
CA GLN A 17 -20.78 12.45 -16.33
C GLN A 17 -19.25 12.33 -16.42
N LYS A 18 -18.70 11.36 -15.72
CA LYS A 18 -17.29 10.98 -15.78
C LYS A 18 -17.17 9.48 -16.11
N SER A 19 -16.40 9.17 -17.14
CA SER A 19 -16.10 7.81 -17.56
C SER A 19 -14.76 7.36 -16.95
N TYR A 20 -14.72 6.14 -16.44
CA TYR A 20 -13.51 5.49 -15.94
C TYR A 20 -13.55 3.98 -16.23
N ARG A 21 -12.38 3.34 -16.30
CA ARG A 21 -12.28 1.89 -16.50
C ARG A 21 -12.26 1.19 -15.15
N LYS A 22 -13.09 0.16 -15.01
CA LYS A 22 -13.07 -0.77 -13.87
C LYS A 22 -12.92 -2.18 -14.46
N ASP A 23 -11.90 -2.90 -14.05
CA ASP A 23 -11.62 -4.27 -14.50
C ASP A 23 -11.59 -4.41 -16.04
N GLY A 24 -10.94 -3.45 -16.71
CA GLY A 24 -10.80 -3.40 -18.17
C GLY A 24 -12.04 -2.92 -18.95
N LYS A 25 -13.22 -2.81 -18.32
CA LYS A 25 -14.47 -2.37 -18.97
C LYS A 25 -14.72 -0.87 -18.76
N PRO A 26 -15.16 -0.13 -19.80
CA PRO A 26 -15.50 1.29 -19.66
C PRO A 26 -16.83 1.42 -18.89
N THR A 27 -16.81 2.16 -17.78
CA THR A 27 -18.00 2.49 -16.97
C THR A 27 -18.17 4.00 -16.87
N THR A 28 -19.42 4.49 -16.83
CA THR A 28 -19.72 5.92 -16.71
C THR A 28 -20.58 6.15 -15.47
N LYS A 29 -20.18 7.10 -14.61
CA LYS A 29 -21.00 7.54 -13.47
C LYS A 29 -21.36 9.01 -13.61
N SER A 30 -22.57 9.36 -13.15
CA SER A 30 -23.00 10.74 -13.00
C SER A 30 -22.36 11.33 -11.75
N VAL A 31 -21.69 12.47 -11.88
CA VAL A 31 -20.96 13.15 -10.81
C VAL A 31 -21.84 14.17 -10.12
N CYS A 32 -22.62 14.94 -10.88
CA CYS A 32 -23.58 15.90 -10.36
C CYS A 32 -24.68 16.22 -11.37
N THR A 33 -25.81 16.68 -10.86
CA THR A 33 -26.94 17.19 -11.63
C THR A 33 -26.85 18.73 -11.63
N ILE A 34 -26.89 19.35 -12.81
CA ILE A 34 -26.80 20.82 -12.95
C ILE A 34 -28.19 21.45 -12.74
N GLY A 35 -29.26 20.82 -13.25
CA GLY A 35 -30.64 21.30 -13.13
C GLY A 35 -31.47 20.96 -14.37
N LYS A 36 -32.79 21.22 -14.32
CA LYS A 36 -33.68 21.14 -15.49
C LYS A 36 -33.57 22.37 -16.37
N HIS A 37 -33.89 22.23 -17.65
CA HIS A 37 -33.82 23.34 -18.61
C HIS A 37 -34.75 24.49 -18.23
N SER A 38 -35.98 24.20 -17.82
CA SER A 38 -36.94 25.21 -17.33
C SER A 38 -36.52 25.92 -16.04
N GLU A 39 -35.70 25.28 -15.19
CA GLU A 39 -35.18 25.87 -13.96
C GLU A 39 -34.01 26.81 -14.25
N LEU A 40 -33.15 26.42 -15.18
CA LEU A 40 -31.99 27.21 -15.60
C LEU A 40 -32.39 28.43 -16.44
N LEU A 41 -33.50 28.38 -17.19
CA LEU A 41 -34.05 29.55 -17.91
C LEU A 41 -34.44 30.72 -16.99
N LYS A 42 -34.73 30.44 -15.71
CA LYS A 42 -35.06 31.49 -14.73
C LYS A 42 -33.83 32.26 -14.24
N ILE A 43 -32.64 31.69 -14.45
CA ILE A 43 -31.38 32.17 -13.89
C ILE A 43 -30.47 32.67 -15.02
N THR A 44 -30.63 32.16 -16.24
CA THR A 44 -29.78 32.48 -17.37
C THR A 44 -30.56 32.35 -18.68
N ASP A 45 -30.36 33.29 -19.60
CA ASP A 45 -31.05 33.32 -20.89
C ASP A 45 -30.73 32.09 -21.77
N ASP A 46 -29.54 31.51 -21.62
CA ASP A 46 -29.08 30.32 -22.35
C ASP A 46 -28.63 29.15 -21.43
N PRO A 47 -29.55 28.27 -21.00
CA PRO A 47 -29.28 27.14 -20.11
C PRO A 47 -28.20 26.16 -20.59
N LEU A 48 -28.13 25.97 -21.91
CA LEU A 48 -27.21 25.01 -22.53
C LEU A 48 -25.78 25.54 -22.50
N GLU A 49 -25.59 26.84 -22.69
CA GLU A 49 -24.28 27.46 -22.60
C GLU A 49 -23.79 27.50 -21.14
N TYR A 50 -24.69 27.84 -20.22
CA TYR A 50 -24.43 27.78 -18.78
C TYR A 50 -23.95 26.37 -18.34
N ALA A 51 -24.64 25.32 -18.77
CA ALA A 51 -24.26 23.94 -18.46
C ALA A 51 -22.89 23.54 -19.07
N LYS A 52 -22.56 24.05 -20.27
CA LYS A 52 -21.24 23.83 -20.90
C LYS A 52 -20.13 24.55 -20.11
N GLN A 53 -20.35 25.79 -19.71
CA GLN A 53 -19.40 26.57 -18.91
C GLN A 53 -19.16 25.92 -17.54
N TYR A 54 -20.22 25.44 -16.88
CA TYR A 54 -20.12 24.71 -15.62
C TYR A 54 -19.23 23.46 -15.73
N VAL A 55 -19.38 22.66 -16.80
CA VAL A 55 -18.52 21.50 -17.06
C VAL A 55 -17.08 21.89 -17.37
N ARG A 56 -16.84 23.00 -18.09
CA ARG A 56 -15.48 23.52 -18.33
C ARG A 56 -14.79 23.90 -17.03
N ASN A 57 -15.47 24.69 -16.18
CA ASN A 57 -14.95 25.10 -14.87
C ASN A 57 -14.59 23.90 -13.98
N LEU A 58 -15.40 22.82 -14.00
CA LEU A 58 -15.08 21.59 -13.27
C LEU A 58 -13.86 20.86 -13.83
N ASN A 59 -13.69 20.80 -15.16
CA ASN A 59 -12.52 20.19 -15.78
C ASN A 59 -11.24 20.97 -15.49
N ASP A 60 -11.30 22.30 -15.47
CA ASP A 60 -10.14 23.14 -15.18
C ASP A 60 -9.72 23.06 -13.70
N LYS A 61 -10.69 22.97 -12.79
CA LYS A 61 -10.45 22.65 -11.37
C LYS A 61 -9.85 21.25 -11.15
N GLU A 62 -10.19 20.26 -11.98
CA GLU A 62 -9.53 18.94 -11.90
C GLU A 62 -8.10 19.00 -12.45
N LYS A 63 -7.84 19.73 -13.54
CA LYS A 63 -6.49 19.88 -14.12
C LYS A 63 -5.52 20.56 -13.15
N SER A 64 -5.98 21.57 -12.40
CA SER A 64 -5.13 22.26 -11.41
C SER A 64 -4.83 21.41 -10.18
N LYS A 65 -5.66 20.39 -9.88
CA LYS A 65 -5.40 19.41 -8.81
C LYS A 65 -4.45 18.28 -9.20
N VAL A 66 -4.15 18.10 -10.48
CA VAL A 66 -3.13 17.14 -10.91
C VAL A 66 -1.77 17.77 -10.68
N LEU A 67 -1.14 17.44 -9.55
CA LEU A 67 0.27 17.72 -9.28
C LEU A 67 1.12 17.07 -10.37
N LYS A 68 1.53 17.83 -11.39
CA LYS A 68 2.57 17.41 -12.32
C LYS A 68 3.91 17.51 -11.60
N VAL A 69 4.33 16.41 -10.98
CA VAL A 69 5.67 16.29 -10.40
C VAL A 69 6.64 16.04 -11.55
N ASN A 70 7.33 17.10 -12.00
CA ASN A 70 8.48 16.97 -12.90
C ASN A 70 9.72 16.72 -12.03
N MET A 71 10.24 15.51 -12.06
CA MET A 71 11.48 15.17 -11.36
C MET A 71 12.64 15.23 -12.36
N SER A 72 13.51 16.21 -12.22
CA SER A 72 14.76 16.29 -13.00
C SER A 72 15.87 15.56 -12.25
N LEU A 73 16.46 14.55 -12.90
CA LEU A 73 17.57 13.78 -12.35
C LEU A 73 18.86 14.14 -13.10
N ASP A 74 19.78 14.79 -12.42
CA ASP A 74 21.12 15.05 -12.93
C ASP A 74 22.01 13.81 -12.72
N ARG A 75 22.30 13.09 -13.82
CA ARG A 75 23.07 11.84 -13.81
C ARG A 75 24.58 12.06 -13.70
N THR A 76 25.05 13.31 -13.71
CA THR A 76 26.48 13.64 -13.60
C THR A 76 26.95 13.76 -12.15
N LYS A 77 26.02 13.97 -11.21
CA LYS A 77 26.32 14.02 -9.78
C LYS A 77 26.56 12.61 -9.23
N LYS A 78 27.77 12.36 -8.75
CA LYS A 78 28.08 11.16 -7.96
C LYS A 78 27.40 11.26 -6.61
N VAL A 79 26.87 10.14 -6.12
CA VAL A 79 26.34 10.06 -4.75
C VAL A 79 27.52 10.17 -3.78
N SER A 80 27.51 11.18 -2.93
CA SER A 80 28.50 11.34 -1.86
C SER A 80 28.24 10.32 -0.76
N TYR A 81 29.23 9.49 -0.44
CA TYR A 81 29.24 8.76 0.83
C TYR A 81 29.62 9.77 1.93
N PRO A 82 28.88 9.86 3.05
CA PRO A 82 29.23 10.76 4.11
C PRO A 82 30.46 10.19 4.80
N ASP A 83 31.48 11.04 4.95
CA ASP A 83 32.55 10.81 5.91
C ASP A 83 31.92 10.70 7.30
N ASN A 84 32.46 9.82 8.14
CA ASN A 84 31.86 9.23 9.36
C ASN A 84 31.31 10.20 10.44
N ASN A 85 31.28 11.52 10.23
CA ASN A 85 30.97 12.54 11.24
C ASN A 85 29.90 13.57 10.84
N GLN A 86 29.14 13.36 9.76
CA GLN A 86 27.97 14.21 9.46
C GLN A 86 26.70 13.36 9.45
N GLU A 87 25.64 13.88 10.07
CA GLU A 87 24.30 13.31 10.06
C GLU A 87 23.96 12.89 8.63
N ALA A 88 23.93 11.58 8.41
CA ALA A 88 23.87 11.02 7.08
C ALA A 88 22.62 11.55 6.37
N ASP A 89 22.86 12.28 5.28
CA ASP A 89 21.85 12.70 4.32
C ASP A 89 20.91 11.51 4.07
N THR A 90 19.59 11.73 4.09
CA THR A 90 18.59 10.65 4.10
C THR A 90 18.76 9.67 2.92
N SER A 91 19.40 10.14 1.84
CA SER A 91 19.80 9.36 0.67
C SER A 91 20.82 8.25 0.99
N VAL A 92 21.81 8.49 1.84
CA VAL A 92 22.86 7.51 2.20
C VAL A 92 22.30 6.41 3.10
N VAL A 93 21.38 6.76 3.99
CA VAL A 93 20.67 5.79 4.84
C VAL A 93 19.90 4.78 3.97
N ILE A 94 19.39 5.21 2.82
CA ILE A 94 18.72 4.33 1.85
C ILE A 94 19.72 3.41 1.14
N TYR A 95 20.89 3.90 0.73
CA TYR A 95 21.92 3.09 0.06
C TYR A 95 22.64 2.10 1.00
N GLY A 96 22.74 2.40 2.29
CA GLY A 96 23.33 1.50 3.31
C GLY A 96 22.32 0.54 3.96
N SER A 97 21.02 0.65 3.65
CA SER A 97 19.99 -0.23 4.19
C SER A 97 19.89 -1.51 3.36
N ASN A 98 19.80 -2.65 4.04
CA ASN A 98 19.48 -3.94 3.45
C ASN A 98 18.05 -3.91 2.90
N ILE A 99 17.93 -3.80 1.59
CA ILE A 99 16.66 -3.91 0.83
C ILE A 99 16.45 -5.30 0.24
N GLY A 100 17.46 -6.19 0.32
CA GLY A 100 17.41 -7.55 -0.25
C GLY A 100 16.29 -8.41 0.34
N TYR A 101 15.83 -8.07 1.55
CA TYR A 101 14.71 -8.75 2.19
C TYR A 101 13.35 -8.51 1.54
N PHE A 102 13.18 -7.53 0.64
CA PHE A 102 11.89 -7.26 -0.01
C PHE A 102 11.37 -8.46 -0.81
N TYR A 103 12.26 -9.24 -1.42
CA TYR A 103 11.87 -10.48 -2.08
C TYR A 103 11.32 -11.51 -1.07
N LEU A 104 12.01 -11.67 0.07
CA LEU A 104 11.57 -12.54 1.17
C LEU A 104 10.25 -12.06 1.78
N GLN A 105 10.05 -10.75 1.86
CA GLN A 105 8.82 -10.14 2.34
C GLN A 105 7.63 -10.44 1.42
N GLY A 106 7.85 -10.44 0.09
CA GLY A 106 6.84 -10.88 -0.87
C GLY A 106 6.39 -12.31 -0.61
N ILE A 107 7.34 -13.23 -0.40
CA ILE A 107 7.04 -14.64 -0.06
C ILE A 107 6.35 -14.73 1.30
N TYR A 108 6.86 -14.01 2.31
CA TYR A 108 6.32 -14.03 3.66
C TYR A 108 4.85 -13.61 3.71
N TYR A 109 4.45 -12.59 2.95
CA TYR A 109 3.06 -12.16 2.91
C TYR A 109 2.11 -13.20 2.31
N GLN A 110 2.58 -14.01 1.36
CA GLN A 110 1.78 -15.10 0.80
C GLN A 110 1.52 -16.22 1.84
N LEU A 111 2.39 -16.36 2.85
CA LEU A 111 2.21 -17.32 3.95
C LEU A 111 1.12 -16.89 4.96
N ASN A 112 0.51 -15.72 4.81
CA ASN A 112 -0.60 -15.23 5.65
C ASN A 112 -0.33 -15.32 7.17
N LEU A 113 0.93 -15.18 7.60
CA LEU A 113 1.34 -15.34 9.00
C LEU A 113 0.79 -14.26 9.93
N GLN A 114 0.42 -13.10 9.38
CA GLN A 114 -0.27 -12.06 10.15
C GLN A 114 -1.58 -12.60 10.76
N LYS A 115 -2.39 -13.30 9.97
CA LYS A 115 -3.66 -13.88 10.45
C LYS A 115 -3.44 -14.94 11.52
N PHE A 116 -2.38 -15.73 11.38
CA PHE A 116 -1.99 -16.72 12.39
C PHE A 116 -1.68 -16.03 13.72
N PHE A 117 -0.80 -15.02 13.71
CA PHE A 117 -0.42 -14.32 14.92
C PHE A 117 -1.60 -13.57 15.55
N GLU A 118 -2.44 -12.91 14.74
CA GLU A 118 -3.69 -12.29 15.21
C GLU A 118 -4.60 -13.29 15.94
N LYS A 119 -4.71 -14.52 15.43
CA LYS A 119 -5.52 -15.59 16.04
C LYS A 119 -4.93 -16.04 17.38
N VAL A 120 -3.65 -16.43 17.42
CA VAL A 120 -3.04 -17.00 18.65
C VAL A 120 -2.83 -15.95 19.74
N THR A 121 -2.80 -14.67 19.39
CA THR A 121 -2.68 -13.56 20.35
C THR A 121 -4.00 -12.88 20.67
N ALA A 122 -5.14 -13.31 20.11
CA ALA A 122 -6.43 -12.63 20.28
C ALA A 122 -6.85 -12.44 21.74
N ASN A 123 -6.55 -13.43 22.59
CA ASN A 123 -6.89 -13.41 24.02
C ASN A 123 -5.75 -12.88 24.91
N LYS A 124 -4.60 -12.54 24.32
CA LYS A 124 -3.41 -12.07 25.06
C LYS A 124 -3.28 -10.57 24.90
N LYS A 125 -3.13 -9.85 26.01
CA LYS A 125 -2.74 -8.43 25.99
C LYS A 125 -1.24 -8.31 25.69
N ASN A 126 -0.86 -8.58 24.44
CA ASN A 126 0.51 -8.46 24.00
C ASN A 126 0.88 -6.99 23.77
N LEU A 127 2.03 -6.58 24.33
CA LEU A 127 2.59 -5.24 24.17
C LEU A 127 3.51 -5.12 22.94
N PHE A 128 3.53 -6.13 22.07
CA PHE A 128 4.43 -6.20 20.92
C PHE A 128 3.80 -6.97 19.76
N ASP A 129 4.22 -6.62 18.54
CA ASP A 129 3.77 -7.26 17.31
C ASP A 129 4.57 -8.55 17.04
N CYS A 130 3.91 -9.68 17.24
CA CYS A 130 4.51 -11.01 17.00
C CYS A 130 4.85 -11.25 15.53
N ASN A 131 4.02 -10.74 14.60
CA ASN A 131 4.26 -10.90 13.18
C ASN A 131 5.45 -10.05 12.73
N LEU A 132 5.60 -8.83 13.26
CA LEU A 132 6.78 -7.99 13.02
C LEU A 132 8.06 -8.68 13.47
N ILE A 133 8.08 -9.22 14.68
CA ILE A 133 9.24 -9.95 15.21
C ILE A 133 9.55 -11.16 14.32
N ASN A 134 8.56 -11.99 14.00
CA ASN A 134 8.76 -13.19 13.18
C ASN A 134 9.31 -12.88 11.79
N ARG A 135 8.77 -11.83 11.13
CA ARG A 135 9.25 -11.33 9.83
C ARG A 135 10.75 -11.06 9.87
N PHE A 136 11.17 -10.17 10.76
CA PHE A 136 12.56 -9.70 10.77
C PHE A 136 13.56 -10.71 11.33
N LEU A 137 13.14 -11.58 12.25
CA LEU A 137 13.96 -12.74 12.63
C LEU A 137 14.17 -13.69 11.45
N THR A 138 13.12 -13.96 10.67
CA THR A 138 13.21 -14.83 9.49
C THR A 138 14.11 -14.21 8.41
N PHE A 139 13.91 -12.92 8.10
CA PHE A 139 14.72 -12.22 7.10
C PHE A 139 16.19 -12.15 7.50
N ALA A 140 16.47 -11.78 8.75
CA ALA A 140 17.84 -11.75 9.26
C ALA A 140 18.48 -13.14 9.21
N ARG A 141 17.74 -14.20 9.54
CA ARG A 141 18.28 -15.56 9.50
C ARG A 141 18.68 -16.02 8.10
N ILE A 142 18.01 -15.55 7.06
CA ILE A 142 18.32 -15.88 5.67
C ILE A 142 19.46 -15.01 5.13
N LEU A 143 19.45 -13.71 5.44
CA LEU A 143 20.38 -12.75 4.83
C LEU A 143 21.72 -12.63 5.56
N ASP A 144 21.71 -12.66 6.89
CA ASP A 144 22.90 -12.46 7.73
C ASP A 144 22.68 -13.19 9.08
N PRO A 145 22.83 -14.53 9.10
CA PRO A 145 22.45 -15.35 10.23
C PRO A 145 23.27 -15.03 11.48
N LYS A 146 22.64 -14.35 12.43
CA LYS A 146 23.22 -13.97 13.72
C LYS A 146 22.41 -14.52 14.91
N SER A 147 22.90 -14.25 16.12
CA SER A 147 22.12 -14.50 17.34
C SER A 147 20.86 -13.62 17.38
N LYS A 148 19.88 -14.00 18.22
CA LYS A 148 18.67 -13.18 18.46
C LYS A 148 19.02 -11.75 18.87
N LYS A 149 20.03 -11.60 19.73
CA LYS A 149 20.55 -10.29 20.16
C LYS A 149 21.20 -9.56 18.98
N GLY A 150 22.09 -10.22 18.24
CA GLY A 150 22.75 -9.63 17.08
C GLY A 150 21.76 -9.18 15.99
N THR A 151 20.62 -9.89 15.85
CA THR A 151 19.53 -9.47 14.97
C THR A 151 18.91 -8.15 15.45
N CYS A 152 18.62 -8.02 16.75
CA CYS A 152 18.12 -6.77 17.33
C CYS A 152 19.09 -5.60 17.13
N ASP A 153 20.40 -5.84 17.29
CA ASP A 153 21.44 -4.83 17.11
C ASP A 153 21.54 -4.34 15.64
N CYS A 154 21.10 -5.18 14.70
CA CYS A 154 21.15 -4.93 13.27
C CYS A 154 19.82 -4.41 12.67
N LEU A 155 18.76 -4.19 13.47
CA LEU A 155 17.45 -3.75 12.94
C LEU A 155 17.50 -2.42 12.19
N LYS A 156 18.43 -1.54 12.59
CA LYS A 156 18.69 -0.24 11.94
C LYS A 156 19.13 -0.34 10.49
N PHE A 157 19.64 -1.50 10.07
CA PHE A 157 20.07 -1.73 8.70
C PHE A 157 18.92 -2.17 7.79
N PHE A 158 17.75 -2.55 8.31
CA PHE A 158 16.58 -2.78 7.45
C PHE A 158 15.95 -1.45 7.05
N TYR A 159 15.47 -1.37 5.80
CA TYR A 159 14.81 -0.18 5.29
C TYR A 159 13.60 0.24 6.13
N GLU A 160 12.76 -0.70 6.56
CA GLU A 160 11.59 -0.45 7.44
C GLU A 160 11.96 0.00 8.87
N LYS A 161 13.21 -0.17 9.30
CA LYS A 161 13.69 0.14 10.66
C LYS A 161 12.74 -0.38 11.77
N PRO A 162 12.44 -1.70 11.77
CA PRO A 162 11.50 -2.29 12.72
C PRO A 162 11.93 -2.02 14.17
N GLN A 163 10.95 -1.74 15.03
CA GLN A 163 11.17 -1.39 16.43
C GLN A 163 10.66 -2.52 17.33
N PHE A 164 11.59 -3.31 17.88
CA PHE A 164 11.31 -4.25 18.95
C PHE A 164 12.58 -4.54 19.75
N THR A 165 12.42 -4.88 21.03
CA THR A 165 13.53 -5.15 21.95
C THR A 165 13.88 -6.63 21.99
N HIS A 166 15.10 -6.93 22.44
CA HIS A 166 15.51 -8.32 22.67
C HIS A 166 14.60 -9.05 23.65
N GLN A 167 14.08 -8.38 24.69
CA GLN A 167 13.13 -8.98 25.63
C GLN A 167 11.80 -9.34 24.96
N GLN A 168 11.31 -8.51 24.04
CA GLN A 168 10.11 -8.84 23.26
C GLN A 168 10.34 -10.05 22.35
N VAL A 169 11.55 -10.19 21.77
CA VAL A 169 11.93 -11.40 21.02
C VAL A 169 11.87 -12.66 21.89
N LEU A 170 12.36 -12.59 23.14
CA LEU A 170 12.30 -13.74 24.05
C LEU A 170 10.85 -14.10 24.40
N ARG A 171 10.01 -13.12 24.74
CA ARG A 171 8.57 -13.36 25.00
C ARG A 171 7.83 -13.88 23.77
N PHE A 172 8.21 -13.42 22.59
CA PHE A 172 7.69 -13.94 21.32
C PHE A 172 8.03 -15.42 21.15
N MET A 173 9.24 -15.85 21.51
CA MET A 173 9.63 -17.26 21.41
C MET A 173 8.76 -18.16 22.29
N ASP A 174 8.37 -17.71 23.48
CA ASP A 174 7.45 -18.47 24.34
C ASP A 174 6.09 -18.70 23.66
N ILE A 175 5.53 -17.64 23.05
CA ILE A 175 4.28 -17.73 22.27
C ILE A 175 4.43 -18.69 21.08
N LEU A 176 5.56 -18.62 20.38
CA LEU A 176 5.82 -19.47 19.22
C LEU A 176 5.95 -20.95 19.61
N VAL A 177 6.59 -21.25 20.75
CA VAL A 177 6.72 -22.62 21.27
C VAL A 177 5.37 -23.16 21.71
N GLU A 178 4.57 -22.37 22.42
CA GLU A 178 3.22 -22.74 22.87
C GLU A 178 2.29 -23.08 21.69
N ASN A 179 2.49 -22.43 20.54
CA ASN A 179 1.66 -22.60 19.34
C ASN A 179 2.41 -23.29 18.19
N LYS A 180 3.48 -24.06 18.48
CA LYS A 180 4.40 -24.60 17.47
C LYS A 180 3.71 -25.51 16.45
N GLU A 181 2.89 -26.46 16.91
CA GLU A 181 2.21 -27.42 16.03
C GLU A 181 1.22 -26.70 15.09
N GLU A 182 0.46 -25.74 15.63
CA GLU A 182 -0.47 -24.94 14.83
C GLU A 182 0.28 -24.03 13.84
N TYR A 183 1.41 -23.47 14.24
CA TYR A 183 2.28 -22.66 13.37
C TYR A 183 2.80 -23.47 12.17
N ILE A 184 3.31 -24.69 12.43
CA ILE A 184 3.77 -25.60 11.37
C ILE A 184 2.60 -26.00 10.45
N GLY A 185 1.44 -26.32 11.01
CA GLY A 185 0.24 -26.64 10.24
C GLY A 185 -0.25 -25.48 9.36
N HIS A 186 -0.22 -24.26 9.89
CA HIS A 186 -0.55 -23.04 9.14
C HIS A 186 0.44 -22.83 7.99
N LEU A 187 1.75 -22.94 8.26
CA LEU A 187 2.78 -22.85 7.21
C LEU A 187 2.59 -23.89 6.12
N TYR A 188 2.35 -25.17 6.49
CA TYR A 188 2.12 -26.24 5.53
C TYR A 188 0.92 -25.91 4.62
N LYS A 189 -0.21 -25.53 5.22
CA LYS A 189 -1.44 -25.17 4.50
C LYS A 189 -1.25 -23.98 3.57
N GLU A 190 -0.65 -22.89 4.04
CA GLU A 190 -0.49 -21.68 3.22
C GLU A 190 0.57 -21.85 2.14
N SER A 191 1.68 -22.55 2.43
CA SER A 191 2.71 -22.80 1.42
C SER A 191 2.26 -23.74 0.29
N ASN A 192 1.39 -24.72 0.56
CA ASN A 192 0.78 -25.56 -0.48
C ASN A 192 -0.07 -24.78 -1.48
N LYS A 193 -0.58 -23.59 -1.12
CA LYS A 193 -1.29 -22.70 -2.04
C LYS A 193 -0.35 -21.94 -2.98
N ILE A 194 0.90 -21.78 -2.58
CA ILE A 194 1.93 -21.06 -3.34
C ILE A 194 2.61 -22.02 -4.32
N ILE A 195 3.05 -23.17 -3.81
CA ILE A 195 3.74 -24.21 -4.60
C ILE A 195 3.09 -25.55 -4.27
N PRO A 196 2.57 -26.29 -5.28
CA PRO A 196 2.03 -27.62 -5.05
C PRO A 196 3.16 -28.55 -4.58
N ARG A 197 2.91 -29.29 -3.51
CA ARG A 197 3.84 -30.32 -3.01
C ARG A 197 3.41 -31.70 -3.47
N ASP A 198 4.40 -32.51 -3.80
CA ASP A 198 4.19 -33.94 -3.90
C ASP A 198 3.99 -34.52 -2.49
N THR A 199 2.89 -35.24 -2.30
CA THR A 199 2.50 -35.84 -1.02
C THR A 199 2.56 -37.36 -1.06
N SER A 200 3.10 -37.95 -2.12
CA SER A 200 3.18 -39.41 -2.28
C SER A 200 4.11 -40.10 -1.27
N VAL A 201 4.93 -39.34 -0.53
CA VAL A 201 5.99 -39.83 0.36
C VAL A 201 5.74 -39.48 1.84
N MET A 202 4.58 -38.91 2.18
CA MET A 202 4.21 -38.50 3.54
C MET A 202 3.19 -39.45 4.18
#